data_AF-A0A4Q2KQV8-F1
#
_entry.id   AF-A0A4Q2KQV8-F1
#
_cell.length_a   1.000
_cell.length_b   1.000
_cell.length_c   1.000
_cell.angle_alpha   90.00
_cell.angle_beta   90.00
_cell.angle_gamma   90.00
#
_symmetry.space_group_name_H-M   'P 1'
#
loop_
_entity.id
_entity.type
_entity.pdbx_description
1 polymer ?
#
loop_
_entity_poly.entity_id
_entity_poly.type
_entity_poly.pdbx_seq_one_letter_code
_entity_poly.pdbx_strand_id
1 'polypeptide(L)'
;MSDSDFDSVIAALTGNAATPERIDAAERHLVMLRSLLGDVRDRRASLVPRGADGWRSTAADRYVERLDELRAVLEAVMVSLVTAEAQLAEGIRGLRSELEARETAVRAELERAQAGSTEGVTAWTTR
;
A
#
# COMPACT_ATOMS: atom_id res chain seq x y z
N MET A 1 25.39 -5.74 16.92
CA MET A 1 24.08 -5.07 16.75
C MET A 1 24.16 -4.40 15.39
N SER A 2 23.53 -5.01 14.40
CA SER A 2 23.65 -4.60 12.99
C SER A 2 22.67 -3.47 12.69
N ASP A 3 22.95 -2.65 11.67
CA ASP A 3 22.11 -1.51 11.25
C ASP A 3 20.62 -1.88 11.08
N SER A 4 20.36 -3.08 10.57
CA SER A 4 19.00 -3.63 10.34
C SER A 4 18.19 -3.92 11.61
N ASP A 5 18.85 -4.17 12.75
CA ASP A 5 18.15 -4.34 14.05
C ASP A 5 17.66 -2.99 14.58
N PHE A 6 18.43 -1.93 14.35
CA PHE A 6 18.11 -0.59 14.81
C PHE A 6 16.89 -0.03 14.05
N ASP A 7 16.86 -0.23 12.74
CA ASP A 7 15.71 0.14 11.90
C ASP A 7 14.43 -0.63 12.29
N SER A 8 14.55 -1.90 12.67
CA SER A 8 13.39 -2.68 13.16
C SER A 8 12.86 -2.16 14.50
N VAL A 9 13.74 -1.71 15.40
CA VAL A 9 13.35 -1.12 16.69
C VAL A 9 12.68 0.24 16.50
N ILE A 10 13.21 1.08 15.60
CA ILE A 10 12.60 2.37 15.27
C ILE A 10 11.24 2.16 14.58
N ALA A 11 11.12 1.20 13.66
CA ALA A 11 9.84 0.85 13.04
C ALA A 11 8.81 0.38 14.08
N ALA A 12 9.23 -0.44 15.05
CA ALA A 12 8.36 -0.87 16.16
C ALA A 12 7.91 0.32 17.03
N LEU A 13 8.83 1.21 17.40
CA LEU A 13 8.54 2.39 18.24
C LEU A 13 7.64 3.41 17.55
N THR A 14 7.71 3.51 16.22
CA THR A 14 6.91 4.44 15.41
C THR A 14 5.59 3.85 14.92
N GLY A 15 5.27 2.59 15.29
CA GLY A 15 4.10 1.88 14.77
C GLY A 15 4.18 1.56 13.27
N ASN A 16 5.39 1.63 12.71
CA ASN A 16 5.71 1.39 11.32
C ASN A 16 6.25 -0.03 11.04
N ALA A 17 6.34 -0.87 12.07
CA ALA A 17 6.73 -2.26 11.91
C ALA A 17 5.81 -2.99 10.93
N ALA A 18 6.40 -3.82 10.08
CA ALA A 18 5.66 -4.79 9.27
C ALA A 18 5.05 -5.86 10.17
N THR A 19 3.74 -5.73 10.45
CA THR A 19 2.94 -6.72 11.16
C THR A 19 1.80 -7.24 10.27
N PRO A 20 1.26 -8.43 10.54
CA PRO A 20 0.09 -8.95 9.82
C PRO A 20 -1.09 -7.97 9.82
N GLU A 21 -1.39 -7.35 10.97
CA GLU A 21 -2.52 -6.42 11.11
C GLU A 21 -2.34 -5.16 10.26
N ARG A 22 -1.10 -4.69 10.11
CA ARG A 22 -0.77 -3.54 9.27
C ARG A 22 -0.91 -3.88 7.79
N ILE A 23 -0.49 -5.09 7.39
CA ILE A 23 -0.67 -5.60 6.03
C ILE A 23 -2.18 -5.72 5.71
N ASP A 24 -2.97 -6.30 6.62
CA ASP A 24 -4.42 -6.42 6.47
C ASP A 24 -5.12 -5.05 6.39
N ALA A 25 -4.67 -4.07 7.18
CA ALA A 25 -5.18 -2.71 7.11
C ALA A 25 -4.85 -2.05 5.75
N ALA A 26 -3.62 -2.22 5.27
CA ALA A 26 -3.19 -1.70 3.97
C ALA A 26 -3.97 -2.36 2.81
N GLU A 27 -4.23 -3.66 2.87
CA GLU A 27 -5.04 -4.39 1.89
C GLU A 27 -6.49 -3.89 1.84
N ARG A 28 -7.10 -3.64 3.01
CA ARG A 28 -8.44 -3.02 3.07
C ARG A 28 -8.46 -1.64 2.40
N HIS A 29 -7.45 -0.82 2.62
CA HIS A 29 -7.32 0.47 1.93
C HIS A 29 -7.13 0.31 0.42
N LEU A 30 -6.37 -0.69 -0.02
CA LEU A 30 -6.19 -0.97 -1.46
C LEU A 30 -7.52 -1.37 -2.12
N VAL A 31 -8.33 -2.20 -1.46
CA VAL A 31 -9.66 -2.57 -1.94
C VAL A 31 -10.57 -1.33 -2.04
N MET A 32 -10.57 -0.49 -1.01
CA MET A 32 -11.35 0.76 -1.01
C MET A 32 -10.94 1.69 -2.15
N LEU A 33 -9.64 1.85 -2.39
CA LEU A 33 -9.12 2.70 -3.45
C LEU A 33 -9.50 2.19 -4.84
N ARG A 34 -9.43 0.87 -5.06
CA ARG A 34 -9.89 0.22 -6.30
C ARG A 34 -11.38 0.40 -6.53
N SER A 35 -12.20 0.29 -5.48
CA SER A 35 -13.63 0.56 -5.56
C SER A 35 -13.90 2.00 -5.99
N LEU A 36 -13.22 2.97 -5.34
CA LEU A 36 -13.35 4.38 -5.70
C LEU A 36 -12.94 4.66 -7.15
N LEU A 37 -11.83 4.05 -7.61
CA LEU A 37 -11.38 4.18 -8.98
C LEU A 37 -12.39 3.61 -9.98
N GLY A 38 -13.00 2.46 -9.66
CA GLY A 38 -14.09 1.87 -10.43
C GLY A 38 -15.29 2.79 -10.54
N ASP A 39 -15.77 3.29 -9.39
CA ASP A 39 -16.92 4.20 -9.33
C ASP A 39 -16.69 5.48 -10.14
N VAL A 40 -15.49 6.05 -10.05
CA VAL A 40 -15.13 7.26 -10.80
C VAL A 40 -15.09 6.98 -12.31
N ARG A 41 -14.54 5.84 -12.74
CA ARG A 41 -14.51 5.45 -14.15
C ARG A 41 -15.91 5.26 -14.72
N ASP A 42 -16.78 4.58 -13.99
CA ASP A 42 -18.15 4.30 -14.43
C ASP A 42 -18.98 5.59 -14.50
N ARG A 43 -18.79 6.51 -13.54
CA ARG A 43 -19.56 7.76 -13.46
C ARG A 43 -19.00 8.88 -14.33
N ARG A 44 -17.77 8.78 -14.84
CA ARG A 44 -17.09 9.85 -15.60
C ARG A 44 -17.96 10.46 -16.70
N ALA A 45 -18.64 9.64 -17.49
CA ALA A 45 -19.51 10.12 -18.58
C ALA A 45 -20.72 10.93 -18.09
N SER A 46 -21.25 10.58 -16.90
CA SER A 46 -22.35 11.30 -16.27
C SER A 46 -21.91 12.56 -15.53
N LEU A 47 -20.70 12.55 -14.96
CA LEU A 47 -20.13 13.68 -14.21
C LEU A 47 -19.69 14.81 -15.12
N VAL A 48 -19.18 14.48 -16.31
CA VAL A 48 -18.70 15.47 -17.27
C VAL A 48 -19.18 15.09 -18.68
N PRO A 49 -20.44 15.42 -19.02
CA PRO A 49 -20.98 15.12 -20.34
C PRO A 49 -20.14 15.78 -21.44
N ARG A 50 -20.07 15.11 -22.59
CA ARG A 50 -19.37 15.63 -23.77
C ARG A 50 -20.33 16.48 -24.59
N GLY A 51 -19.96 17.73 -24.79
CA GLY A 51 -20.57 18.62 -25.77
C GLY A 51 -21.76 19.42 -25.23
N ALA A 52 -21.85 20.64 -25.74
CA ALA A 52 -23.03 21.51 -25.74
C ALA A 52 -23.44 21.77 -27.19
N ASP A 53 -23.39 20.72 -28.04
CA ASP A 53 -23.54 20.86 -29.48
C ASP A 53 -24.88 21.51 -29.82
N GLY A 54 -24.81 22.65 -30.51
CA GLY A 54 -25.98 23.44 -30.90
C GLY A 54 -26.36 24.56 -29.94
N TRP A 55 -25.70 24.72 -28.79
CA TRP A 55 -25.91 25.87 -27.93
C TRP A 55 -25.15 27.08 -28.49
N ARG A 56 -25.87 28.16 -28.81
CA ARG A 56 -25.28 29.41 -29.34
C ARG A 56 -25.55 30.56 -28.37
N SER A 57 -24.79 30.62 -27.30
CA SER A 57 -24.84 31.75 -26.35
C SER A 57 -23.51 31.89 -25.59
N THR A 58 -23.17 33.10 -25.18
CA THR A 58 -21.98 33.34 -24.32
C THR A 58 -22.05 32.58 -22.99
N ALA A 59 -23.27 32.30 -22.49
CA ALA A 59 -23.46 31.45 -21.31
C ALA A 59 -23.09 29.98 -21.60
N ALA A 60 -23.38 29.49 -22.81
CA ALA A 60 -22.98 28.17 -23.25
C ALA A 60 -21.46 28.06 -23.42
N ASP A 61 -20.81 29.08 -23.96
CA ASP A 61 -19.35 29.11 -24.12
C ASP A 61 -18.65 28.97 -22.75
N ARG A 62 -19.05 29.78 -21.77
CA ARG A 62 -18.52 29.69 -20.39
C ARG A 62 -18.83 28.35 -19.72
N TYR A 63 -19.99 27.77 -20.01
CA TYR A 63 -20.35 26.46 -19.50
C TYR A 63 -19.44 25.35 -20.06
N VAL A 64 -19.15 25.40 -21.36
CA VAL A 64 -18.21 24.47 -22.02
C VAL A 64 -16.80 24.62 -21.44
N GLU A 65 -16.29 25.85 -21.29
CA GLU A 65 -15.00 26.12 -20.65
C GLU A 65 -14.94 25.49 -19.25
N ARG A 66 -15.98 25.69 -18.43
CA ARG A 66 -16.03 25.12 -17.08
C ARG A 66 -16.12 23.59 -17.07
N LEU A 67 -16.80 23.00 -18.05
CA LEU A 67 -16.81 21.55 -18.22
C LEU A 67 -15.43 21.03 -18.62
N ASP A 68 -14.71 21.72 -19.49
CA ASP A 68 -13.35 21.33 -19.92
C ASP A 68 -12.38 21.37 -18.73
N GLU A 69 -12.44 22.42 -17.91
CA GLU A 69 -11.69 22.51 -16.64
C GLU A 69 -12.03 21.32 -15.71
N LEU A 70 -13.31 21.00 -15.56
CA LEU A 70 -13.74 19.88 -14.74
C LEU A 70 -13.24 18.53 -15.29
N ARG A 71 -13.23 18.34 -16.62
CA ARG A 71 -12.62 17.13 -17.23
C ARG A 71 -11.14 17.06 -16.90
N ALA A 72 -10.40 18.15 -17.06
CA ALA A 72 -8.97 18.18 -16.77
C ALA A 72 -8.66 17.83 -15.31
N VAL A 73 -9.41 18.40 -14.37
CA VAL A 73 -9.30 18.06 -12.94
C VAL A 73 -9.64 16.59 -12.69
N LEU A 74 -10.71 16.08 -13.29
CA LEU A 74 -11.12 14.68 -13.14
C LEU A 74 -10.06 13.71 -13.68
N GLU A 75 -9.46 14.00 -14.84
CA GLU A 75 -8.33 13.21 -15.36
C GLU A 75 -7.14 13.23 -14.38
N ALA A 76 -6.78 14.39 -13.87
CA ALA A 76 -5.67 14.52 -12.90
C ALA A 76 -5.93 13.70 -11.63
N VAL A 77 -7.16 13.73 -11.10
CA VAL A 77 -7.57 12.92 -9.95
C VAL A 77 -7.49 11.43 -10.28
N MET A 78 -7.95 10.98 -11.44
CA MET A 78 -7.84 9.58 -11.84
C MET A 78 -6.38 9.12 -11.94
N VAL A 79 -5.49 9.93 -12.50
CA VAL A 79 -4.04 9.63 -12.56
C VAL A 79 -3.46 9.52 -11.15
N SER A 80 -3.84 10.42 -10.24
CA SER A 80 -3.40 10.39 -8.85
C SER A 80 -3.88 9.12 -8.13
N LEU A 81 -5.15 8.73 -8.33
CA LEU A 81 -5.71 7.50 -7.75
C LEU A 81 -4.99 6.24 -8.25
N VAL A 82 -4.72 6.14 -9.55
CA VAL A 82 -3.96 5.02 -10.13
C VAL A 82 -2.53 4.95 -9.56
N THR A 83 -1.89 6.12 -9.40
CA THR A 83 -0.55 6.21 -8.83
C THR A 83 -0.54 5.77 -7.36
N ALA A 84 -1.50 6.25 -6.58
CA ALA A 84 -1.67 5.86 -5.18
C ALA A 84 -1.94 4.36 -5.03
N GLU A 85 -2.72 3.76 -5.94
CA GLU A 85 -2.97 2.33 -5.97
C GLU A 85 -1.68 1.53 -6.19
N ALA A 86 -0.88 1.94 -7.18
CA ALA A 86 0.39 1.30 -7.48
C ALA A 86 1.38 1.41 -6.31
N GLN A 87 1.48 2.60 -5.70
CA GLN A 87 2.34 2.84 -4.54
C GLN A 87 1.93 2.03 -3.32
N LEU A 88 0.64 1.95 -3.03
CA LEU A 88 0.13 1.16 -1.91
C LEU A 88 0.35 -0.35 -2.15
N ALA A 89 0.13 -0.82 -3.38
CA ALA A 89 0.39 -2.22 -3.73
C ALA A 89 1.87 -2.59 -3.64
N GLU A 90 2.78 -1.70 -4.04
CA GLU A 90 4.23 -1.86 -3.82
C GLU A 90 4.56 -1.86 -2.33
N GLY A 91 4.01 -0.92 -1.55
CA GLY A 91 4.22 -0.86 -0.10
C GLY A 91 3.78 -2.14 0.62
N ILE A 92 2.63 -2.70 0.23
CA ILE A 92 2.14 -3.99 0.77
C ILE A 92 3.12 -5.12 0.43
N ARG A 93 3.66 -5.17 -0.79
CA ARG A 93 4.68 -6.16 -1.16
C ARG A 93 5.94 -6.02 -0.29
N GLY A 94 6.41 -4.79 -0.10
CA GLY A 94 7.55 -4.50 0.79
C GLY A 94 7.31 -4.99 2.22
N LEU A 95 6.16 -4.64 2.81
CA LEU A 95 5.79 -5.07 4.18
C LEU A 95 5.72 -6.60 4.31
N ARG A 96 5.16 -7.30 3.31
CA ARG A 96 5.10 -8.77 3.31
C ARG A 96 6.50 -9.39 3.27
N SER A 97 7.38 -8.89 2.40
CA SER A 97 8.76 -9.36 2.32
C SER A 97 9.54 -9.09 3.61
N GLU A 98 9.33 -7.94 4.24
CA GLU A 98 9.96 -7.60 5.52
C GLU A 98 9.48 -8.52 6.66
N LEU A 99 8.18 -8.83 6.70
CA LEU A 99 7.62 -9.77 7.68
C LEU A 99 8.19 -11.18 7.49
N GLU A 100 8.22 -11.68 6.25
CA GLU A 100 8.77 -13.01 5.93
C GLU A 100 10.27 -13.11 6.29
N ALA A 101 11.05 -12.06 6.02
CA ALA A 101 12.46 -11.99 6.41
C ALA A 101 12.64 -12.04 7.94
N ARG A 102 11.77 -11.36 8.70
CA ARG A 102 11.79 -11.42 10.16
C ARG A 102 11.43 -12.80 10.68
N GLU A 103 10.37 -13.41 10.17
CA GLU A 103 9.91 -14.74 10.60
C GLU A 103 10.98 -15.82 10.33
N THR A 104 11.64 -15.76 9.18
CA THR A 104 12.73 -16.68 8.83
C THR A 104 13.97 -16.48 9.71
N ALA A 105 14.34 -15.23 10.01
CA ALA A 105 15.44 -14.93 10.92
C ALA A 105 15.18 -15.44 12.34
N VAL A 106 13.97 -15.23 12.86
CA VAL A 106 13.54 -15.74 14.18
C VAL A 106 13.58 -17.26 14.22
N ARG A 107 13.08 -17.94 13.18
CA ARG A 107 13.13 -19.40 13.09
C ARG A 107 14.56 -19.93 13.12
N ALA A 108 15.45 -19.34 12.33
CA ALA A 108 16.85 -19.75 12.28
C ALA A 108 17.58 -19.54 13.62
N GLU A 109 17.25 -18.47 14.37
CA GLU A 109 17.77 -18.26 15.72
C GLU A 109 17.27 -19.32 16.70
N LEU A 110 15.97 -19.63 16.68
CA LEU A 110 15.37 -20.66 17.52
C LEU A 110 16.00 -22.04 17.25
N GLU A 111 16.23 -22.39 15.98
CA GLU A 111 16.91 -23.63 15.59
C GLU A 111 18.35 -23.67 16.12
N ARG A 112 19.09 -22.56 16.03
CA ARG A 112 20.45 -22.46 16.60
C ARG A 112 20.47 -22.58 18.12
N ALA A 113 19.52 -21.94 18.81
CA ALA A 113 19.40 -22.04 20.27
C ALA A 113 19.05 -23.47 20.73
N GLN A 114 18.19 -24.17 19.98
CA GLN A 114 17.85 -25.57 20.25
C GLN A 114 19.03 -26.51 20.03
N ALA A 115 19.77 -26.34 18.92
CA ALA A 115 20.98 -27.12 18.63
C ALA A 115 22.04 -26.97 19.74
N GLY A 116 22.35 -25.73 20.15
CA GLY A 116 23.30 -25.46 21.23
C GLY A 116 22.87 -26.01 22.60
N SER A 117 21.56 -26.06 22.86
CA SER A 117 21.00 -26.68 24.08
C SER A 117 21.21 -28.20 24.10
N THR A 118 21.05 -28.87 22.96
CA THR A 118 21.26 -30.33 22.85
C THR A 118 22.73 -30.77 22.97
N GLU A 119 23.68 -29.94 22.51
CA GLU A 119 25.12 -30.19 22.70
C GLU A 119 25.55 -30.00 24.17
N GLY A 120 24.97 -29.02 24.88
CA GLY A 120 25.24 -28.82 26.31
C GLY A 120 24.78 -29.97 27.21
N VAL A 121 23.67 -30.64 26.85
CA VAL A 121 23.11 -31.77 27.62
C VAL A 121 23.91 -33.07 27.41
N THR A 122 24.44 -33.30 26.21
CA THR A 122 25.28 -34.47 25.90
C THR A 122 26.68 -34.37 26.52
N ALA A 123 27.22 -33.15 26.64
CA ALA A 123 28.52 -32.90 27.28
C ALA A 123 28.56 -33.23 28.79
N TRP A 124 27.44 -33.13 29.51
CA TRP A 124 27.39 -33.38 30.97
C TRP A 124 27.04 -34.83 31.34
N THR A 125 26.53 -35.63 30.39
CA THR A 125 26.11 -37.02 30.62
C THR A 125 27.21 -38.06 30.40
N THR A 126 28.41 -37.65 29.94
CA THR A 126 29.52 -38.56 29.61
C THR A 126 30.67 -38.51 30.64
N ARG A 127 30.37 -38.32 31.93
CA ARG A 127 31.40 -38.28 33.00
C ARG A 127 31.21 -39.36 34.05
#